data_AF-A0A2D0ISC9-F1
#
_entry.id   AF-A0A2D0ISC9-F1
#
_cell.length_a   1.000
_cell.length_b   1.000
_cell.length_c   1.000
_cell.angle_alpha   90.00
_cell.angle_beta   90.00
_cell.angle_gamma   90.00
#
_symmetry.space_group_name_H-M   'P 1'
#
loop_
_entity.id
_entity.type
_entity.pdbx_description
1 polymer ?
#
loop_
_entity_poly.entity_id
_entity_poly.type
_entity_poly.pdbx_seq_one_letter_code
_entity_poly.pdbx_strand_id
1 'polypeptide(L)'
;MFARFKSHFTRPTASQKKLSGQKTSEVRDNGSYFRPQSADALLATPLRRQCLQQLWQNSTLPEGLYQRFYLAPIKQLLGSVQQVPATPEGNWSGRGGFADLTLQFTTCAVRLAKGHLLPPGAAPETQAAQSVVWQAVVFWAALFYHLPLLRQLEGELEDGHVWQPGWWAPERRFRFRFQVSQTISPAPLEAMMAARLLPEEVVSWLSLVPEAWRCLTLPLGGHPSAVPLMDSLLQEATTRVQSPLLKPVVSPEAQVVTAAAVVSTEPDEVSPPPVPAAVPQGCDDTQTLLSLFQSNNDISLPIDANGNDSAVKSRNRTDRKPKNVALTGSKSSSY
;
A
#
# COMPACT_ATOMS: atom_id res chain seq x y z
N MET A 1 12.28 -16.75 0.99
CA MET A 1 13.15 -15.69 1.55
C MET A 1 12.86 -15.40 3.03
N PHE A 2 12.46 -16.42 3.83
CA PHE A 2 12.23 -16.33 5.28
C PHE A 2 12.76 -17.58 6.01
N ALA A 3 14.01 -17.97 5.72
CA ALA A 3 14.67 -19.07 6.43
C ALA A 3 16.08 -18.66 6.83
N ARG A 4 16.21 -18.02 8.00
CA ARG A 4 17.41 -17.97 8.87
C ARG A 4 17.22 -16.95 10.00
N PHE A 5 16.48 -17.34 11.03
CA PHE A 5 16.50 -16.68 12.34
C PHE A 5 16.36 -17.72 13.44
N LYS A 6 17.41 -18.52 13.67
CA LYS A 6 17.60 -19.31 14.89
C LYS A 6 19.08 -19.31 15.27
N SER A 7 19.35 -19.08 16.56
CA SER A 7 20.62 -19.13 17.32
C SER A 7 21.66 -18.05 16.95
N HIS A 8 22.22 -17.24 17.85
CA HIS A 8 22.60 -17.47 19.24
C HIS A 8 22.39 -16.21 20.11
N PHE A 9 21.72 -16.35 21.26
CA PHE A 9 21.75 -15.37 22.35
C PHE A 9 22.63 -15.94 23.46
N THR A 10 23.88 -15.51 23.53
CA THR A 10 24.70 -15.63 24.74
C THR A 10 24.85 -14.23 25.32
N ARG A 11 24.30 -14.04 26.52
CA ARG A 11 24.43 -12.82 27.32
C ARG A 11 25.89 -12.62 27.74
N PRO A 12 26.40 -11.39 27.68
CA PRO A 12 27.28 -10.92 28.75
C PRO A 12 26.68 -9.70 29.46
N THR A 13 27.05 -9.62 30.73
CA THR A 13 26.68 -8.63 31.74
C THR A 13 27.21 -7.22 31.46
N ALA A 14 26.57 -6.27 32.14
CA ALA A 14 26.66 -4.83 32.02
C ALA A 14 28.07 -4.20 32.07
N SER A 15 28.23 -3.07 31.37
CA SER A 15 28.97 -1.92 31.86
C SER A 15 28.38 -0.62 31.27
N GLN A 16 27.99 0.28 32.17
CA GLN A 16 27.45 1.61 31.88
C GLN A 16 28.55 2.54 31.34
N LYS A 17 28.23 3.33 30.31
CA LYS A 17 28.88 4.65 30.14
C LYS A 17 27.97 5.67 29.44
N LYS A 18 27.44 6.54 30.30
CA LYS A 18 27.09 7.97 30.20
C LYS A 18 27.19 8.68 28.83
N LEU A 19 26.04 9.24 28.43
CA LEU A 19 25.76 10.51 27.73
C LEU A 19 26.80 11.05 26.72
N SER A 20 26.39 11.11 25.45
CA SER A 20 26.71 12.25 24.58
C SER A 20 25.61 12.44 23.53
N GLY A 21 25.27 13.70 23.27
CA GLY A 21 24.07 14.18 22.60
C GLY A 21 23.83 13.60 21.21
N GLN A 22 22.57 13.26 20.97
CA GLN A 22 22.08 12.88 19.66
C GLN A 22 21.93 14.15 18.81
N LYS A 23 22.95 14.43 18.00
CA LYS A 23 22.91 15.46 16.97
C LYS A 23 21.89 15.01 15.92
N THR A 24 20.69 15.58 15.99
CA THR A 24 19.75 15.61 14.86
C THR A 24 20.50 16.19 13.67
N SER A 25 20.75 15.37 12.65
CA SER A 25 21.22 15.86 11.36
C SER A 25 20.06 16.62 10.72
N GLU A 26 19.96 17.91 11.03
CA GLU A 26 19.24 18.88 10.20
C GLU A 26 19.78 18.77 8.78
N VAL A 27 18.95 18.30 7.85
CA VAL A 27 19.29 18.34 6.44
C VAL A 27 18.83 19.70 5.92
N ARG A 28 19.74 20.67 5.95
CA ARG A 28 19.70 21.79 5.01
C ARG A 28 20.03 21.24 3.62
N ASP A 29 19.30 21.71 2.62
CA ASP A 29 19.47 21.37 1.21
C ASP A 29 20.92 21.65 0.78
N ASN A 30 21.72 20.59 0.66
CA ASN A 30 23.09 20.66 0.16
C ASN A 30 23.16 20.38 -1.36
N GLY A 31 22.04 20.36 -2.08
CA GLY A 31 22.01 20.15 -3.53
C GLY A 31 22.53 18.79 -4.01
N SER A 32 22.73 17.81 -3.11
CA SER A 32 23.28 16.51 -3.45
C SER A 32 22.19 15.51 -3.84
N TYR A 33 22.35 14.88 -5.00
CA TYR A 33 21.46 13.80 -5.43
C TYR A 33 21.59 12.54 -4.56
N PHE A 34 20.44 11.95 -4.23
CA PHE A 34 20.28 10.68 -3.52
C PHE A 34 20.30 9.52 -4.51
N ARG A 35 20.87 8.37 -4.12
CA ARG A 35 20.76 7.14 -4.92
C ARG A 35 19.47 6.40 -4.57
N PRO A 36 18.71 5.90 -5.57
CA PRO A 36 17.59 5.00 -5.34
C PRO A 36 18.02 3.78 -4.53
N GLN A 37 17.15 3.39 -3.61
CA GLN A 37 17.31 2.21 -2.78
C GLN A 37 16.21 1.21 -3.11
N SER A 38 16.55 -0.08 -2.99
CA SER A 38 15.54 -1.14 -3.08
C SER A 38 14.58 -1.06 -1.89
N ALA A 39 13.35 -1.54 -2.08
CA ALA A 39 12.36 -1.61 -1.01
C ALA A 39 12.87 -2.40 0.21
N ASP A 40 13.63 -3.47 0.00
CA ASP A 40 14.21 -4.26 1.09
C ASP A 40 15.26 -3.47 1.89
N ALA A 41 16.09 -2.67 1.21
CA ALA A 41 17.05 -1.79 1.89
C ALA A 41 16.32 -0.68 2.68
N LEU A 42 15.26 -0.12 2.11
CA LEU A 42 14.43 0.88 2.78
C LEU A 42 13.73 0.30 4.01
N LEU A 43 13.33 -0.98 3.99
CA LEU A 43 12.70 -1.65 5.13
C LEU A 43 13.70 -2.18 6.17
N ALA A 44 15.00 -2.17 5.88
CA ALA A 44 16.03 -2.76 6.73
C ALA A 44 16.38 -1.92 7.99
N THR A 45 15.69 -0.81 8.26
CA THR A 45 15.92 -0.08 9.52
C THR A 45 15.31 -0.85 10.70
N PRO A 46 15.89 -0.79 11.92
CA PRO A 46 15.34 -1.49 13.09
C PRO A 46 13.88 -1.11 13.38
N LEU A 47 13.55 0.18 13.27
CA LEU A 47 12.21 0.71 13.49
C LEU A 47 11.21 0.11 12.50
N ARG A 48 11.51 0.14 11.19
CA ARG A 48 10.60 -0.36 10.14
C ARG A 48 10.39 -1.86 10.27
N ARG A 49 11.45 -2.63 10.55
CA ARG A 49 11.33 -4.07 10.83
C ARG A 49 10.45 -4.36 12.04
N GLN A 50 10.56 -3.56 13.11
CA GLN A 50 9.71 -3.71 14.28
C GLN A 50 8.24 -3.43 13.93
N CYS A 51 7.95 -2.36 13.18
CA CYS A 51 6.60 -2.07 12.70
C CYS A 51 6.04 -3.22 11.85
N LEU A 52 6.81 -3.74 10.90
CA LEU A 52 6.40 -4.89 10.08
C LEU A 52 6.11 -6.13 10.92
N GLN A 53 6.97 -6.43 11.90
CA GLN A 53 6.75 -7.56 12.81
C GLN A 53 5.45 -7.38 13.62
N GLN A 54 5.19 -6.16 14.10
CA GLN A 54 3.96 -5.85 14.81
C GLN A 54 2.75 -5.96 13.88
N LEU A 55 2.81 -5.44 12.65
CA LEU A 55 1.73 -5.59 11.66
C LEU A 55 1.43 -7.07 11.39
N TRP A 56 2.46 -7.91 11.23
CA TRP A 56 2.31 -9.35 11.06
C TRP A 56 1.63 -10.00 12.27
N GLN A 57 2.10 -9.73 13.49
CA GLN A 57 1.51 -10.26 14.73
C GLN A 57 0.06 -9.79 14.96
N ASN A 58 -0.34 -8.70 14.31
CA ASN A 58 -1.68 -8.15 14.43
C ASN A 58 -2.60 -8.49 13.24
N SER A 59 -2.09 -9.18 12.22
CA SER A 59 -2.88 -9.63 11.08
C SER A 59 -3.52 -11.00 11.35
N THR A 60 -4.71 -11.20 10.82
CA THR A 60 -5.40 -12.50 10.74
C THR A 60 -5.25 -13.16 9.37
N LEU A 61 -4.57 -12.50 8.42
CA LEU A 61 -4.36 -13.03 7.08
C LEU A 61 -3.31 -14.16 7.10
N PRO A 62 -3.52 -15.23 6.30
CA PRO A 62 -2.49 -16.22 6.02
C PRO A 62 -1.24 -15.58 5.39
N GLU A 63 -0.08 -16.21 5.58
CA GLU A 63 1.22 -15.64 5.18
C GLU A 63 1.26 -15.20 3.70
N GLY A 64 0.80 -16.05 2.78
CA GLY A 64 0.77 -15.71 1.35
C GLY A 64 -0.05 -14.46 1.04
N LEU A 65 -1.24 -14.34 1.65
CA LEU A 65 -2.09 -13.16 1.49
C LEU A 65 -1.50 -11.94 2.18
N TYR A 66 -0.90 -12.09 3.36
CA TYR A 66 -0.22 -10.98 4.03
C TYR A 66 0.92 -10.40 3.17
N GLN A 67 1.72 -11.28 2.55
CA GLN A 67 2.81 -10.86 1.66
C GLN A 67 2.28 -10.07 0.46
N ARG A 68 1.21 -10.55 -0.17
CA ARG A 68 0.62 -9.92 -1.37
C ARG A 68 -0.19 -8.66 -1.06
N PHE A 69 -1.03 -8.72 -0.03
CA PHE A 69 -2.00 -7.68 0.26
C PHE A 69 -1.42 -6.58 1.15
N TYR A 70 -0.47 -6.86 2.04
CA TYR A 70 0.09 -5.84 2.93
C TYR A 70 1.56 -5.54 2.62
N LEU A 71 2.43 -6.56 2.57
CA LEU A 71 3.87 -6.30 2.46
C LEU A 71 4.26 -5.76 1.08
N ALA A 72 3.73 -6.31 -0.02
CA ALA A 72 4.03 -5.84 -1.36
C ALA A 72 3.60 -4.37 -1.59
N PRO A 73 2.39 -3.94 -1.18
CA PRO A 73 2.00 -2.53 -1.22
C PRO A 73 2.87 -1.61 -0.35
N ILE A 74 3.27 -2.06 0.85
CA ILE A 74 4.22 -1.32 1.69
C ILE A 74 5.56 -1.15 0.95
N LYS A 75 6.08 -2.23 0.35
CA LYS A 75 7.33 -2.18 -0.45
C LYS A 75 7.20 -1.24 -1.63
N GLN A 76 6.06 -1.26 -2.33
CA GLN A 76 5.77 -0.39 -3.45
C GLN A 76 5.74 1.08 -3.01
N LEU A 77 5.03 1.40 -1.92
CA LEU A 77 4.98 2.75 -1.36
C LEU A 77 6.38 3.24 -0.97
N LEU A 78 7.13 2.45 -0.20
CA LEU A 78 8.48 2.84 0.21
C LEU A 78 9.41 2.99 -0.99
N GLY A 79 9.29 2.13 -2.00
CA GLY A 79 10.01 2.26 -3.26
C GLY A 79 9.69 3.56 -3.99
N SER A 80 8.43 4.01 -3.98
CA SER A 80 8.01 5.25 -4.66
C SER A 80 8.27 6.52 -3.86
N VAL A 81 8.43 6.44 -2.52
CA VAL A 81 8.74 7.60 -1.68
C VAL A 81 10.22 7.68 -1.27
N GLN A 82 10.97 6.58 -1.39
CA GLN A 82 12.38 6.50 -1.02
C GLN A 82 12.65 7.04 0.39
N GLN A 83 13.54 8.04 0.53
CA GLN A 83 13.95 8.63 1.80
C GLN A 83 13.40 10.05 2.01
N VAL A 84 12.26 10.37 1.41
CA VAL A 84 11.66 11.70 1.60
C VAL A 84 11.20 11.91 3.06
N PRO A 85 11.33 13.13 3.59
CA PRO A 85 10.73 13.53 4.86
C PRO A 85 9.21 13.66 4.72
N ALA A 86 8.48 13.58 5.84
CA ALA A 86 7.02 13.80 5.83
C ALA A 86 6.66 15.29 5.96
N THR A 87 7.51 16.06 6.66
CA THR A 87 7.31 17.48 6.96
C THR A 87 8.60 18.26 6.73
N PRO A 88 8.55 19.58 6.45
CA PRO A 88 9.75 20.39 6.31
C PRO A 88 10.52 20.53 7.62
N GLU A 89 9.80 20.54 8.75
CA GLU A 89 10.36 20.72 10.09
C GLU A 89 9.70 19.77 11.10
N GLY A 90 10.29 19.64 12.29
CA GLY A 90 9.77 18.82 13.39
C GLY A 90 10.17 17.34 13.31
N ASN A 91 9.43 16.49 14.04
CA ASN A 91 9.80 15.09 14.30
C ASN A 91 9.88 14.20 13.04
N TRP A 92 9.24 14.62 11.94
CA TRP A 92 9.14 13.86 10.69
C TRP A 92 9.93 14.48 9.53
N SER A 93 10.79 15.45 9.82
CA SER A 93 11.66 16.12 8.83
C SER A 93 12.95 15.36 8.48
N GLY A 94 13.24 14.29 9.22
CA GLY A 94 14.40 13.44 8.96
C GLY A 94 14.29 12.63 7.65
N ARG A 95 15.44 12.12 7.18
CA ARG A 95 15.49 11.22 6.02
C ARG A 95 14.62 9.98 6.25
N GLY A 96 13.74 9.72 5.30
CA GLY A 96 12.77 8.62 5.38
C GLY A 96 11.66 8.83 6.41
N GLY A 97 11.51 10.06 6.93
CA GLY A 97 10.49 10.41 7.91
C GLY A 97 9.07 10.08 7.44
N PHE A 98 8.78 10.16 6.14
CA PHE A 98 7.49 9.72 5.60
C PHE A 98 7.25 8.23 5.82
N ALA A 99 8.21 7.38 5.45
CA ALA A 99 8.10 5.94 5.61
C ALA A 99 7.98 5.53 7.09
N ASP A 100 8.73 6.19 7.97
CA ASP A 100 8.69 5.93 9.41
C ASP A 100 7.38 6.41 10.04
N LEU A 101 6.83 7.54 9.60
CA LEU A 101 5.52 8.04 10.01
C LEU A 101 4.43 7.07 9.61
N THR A 102 4.34 6.73 8.32
CA THR A 102 3.29 5.86 7.79
C THR A 102 3.33 4.50 8.48
N LEU A 103 4.49 3.84 8.59
CA LEU A 103 4.57 2.52 9.20
C LEU A 103 4.21 2.53 10.70
N GLN A 104 4.67 3.53 11.45
CA GLN A 104 4.29 3.65 12.87
C GLN A 104 2.79 3.94 13.02
N PHE A 105 2.24 4.79 12.17
CA PHE A 105 0.82 5.12 12.16
C PHE A 105 -0.05 3.91 11.82
N THR A 106 0.23 3.22 10.72
CA THR A 106 -0.49 1.99 10.32
C THR A 106 -0.42 0.94 11.43
N THR A 107 0.75 0.74 12.03
CA THR A 107 0.92 -0.20 13.15
C THR A 107 0.10 0.21 14.38
N CYS A 108 0.08 1.50 14.70
CA CYS A 108 -0.69 2.04 15.81
C CYS A 108 -2.20 1.85 15.58
N ALA A 109 -2.71 2.23 14.40
CA ALA A 109 -4.11 2.12 14.03
C ALA A 109 -4.61 0.67 14.05
N VAL A 110 -3.85 -0.26 13.45
CA VAL A 110 -4.18 -1.70 13.46
C VAL A 110 -4.23 -2.24 14.89
N ARG A 111 -3.32 -1.80 15.76
CA ARG A 111 -3.33 -2.22 17.17
C ARG A 111 -4.49 -1.62 17.96
N LEU A 112 -4.86 -0.37 17.71
CA LEU A 112 -6.03 0.26 18.32
C LEU A 112 -7.32 -0.46 17.92
N ALA A 113 -7.45 -0.83 16.64
CA ALA A 113 -8.63 -1.52 16.13
C ALA A 113 -8.95 -2.83 16.83
N LYS A 114 -7.96 -3.53 17.39
CA LYS A 114 -8.20 -4.77 18.16
C LYS A 114 -9.08 -4.57 19.40
N GLY A 115 -9.13 -3.34 19.94
CA GLY A 115 -9.99 -2.99 21.06
C GLY A 115 -11.40 -2.57 20.66
N HIS A 116 -11.70 -2.50 19.35
CA HIS A 116 -12.97 -2.03 18.82
C HIS A 116 -13.71 -3.13 18.07
N LEU A 117 -15.03 -3.16 18.22
CA LEU A 117 -15.90 -4.04 17.46
C LEU A 117 -16.32 -3.35 16.17
N LEU A 118 -15.81 -3.83 15.04
CA LEU A 118 -16.12 -3.34 13.70
C LEU A 118 -16.91 -4.41 12.92
N PRO A 119 -18.01 -4.04 12.23
CA PRO A 119 -18.63 -2.72 12.19
C PRO A 119 -19.44 -2.41 13.47
N PRO A 120 -19.55 -1.12 13.86
CA PRO A 120 -20.36 -0.76 15.02
C PRO A 120 -21.85 -1.02 14.75
N GLY A 121 -22.57 -1.50 15.76
CA GLY A 121 -24.03 -1.73 15.69
C GLY A 121 -24.46 -3.01 14.96
N ALA A 122 -23.54 -3.77 14.35
CA ALA A 122 -23.86 -5.08 13.80
C ALA A 122 -23.97 -6.15 14.89
N ALA A 123 -24.75 -7.20 14.62
CA ALA A 123 -24.86 -8.37 15.51
C ALA A 123 -23.48 -9.04 15.70
N PRO A 124 -23.18 -9.62 16.88
CA PRO A 124 -21.89 -10.25 17.18
C PRO A 124 -21.45 -11.29 16.15
N GLU A 125 -22.40 -12.04 15.58
CA GLU A 125 -22.17 -13.05 14.55
C GLU A 125 -21.63 -12.40 13.26
N THR A 126 -22.25 -11.30 12.84
CA THR A 126 -21.83 -10.51 11.68
C THR A 126 -20.49 -9.83 11.92
N GLN A 127 -20.24 -9.33 13.13
CA GLN A 127 -18.95 -8.74 13.51
C GLN A 127 -17.82 -9.76 13.46
N ALA A 128 -18.05 -10.97 13.98
CA ALA A 128 -17.07 -12.05 13.91
C ALA A 128 -16.79 -12.46 12.46
N ALA A 129 -17.85 -12.64 11.67
CA ALA A 129 -17.81 -12.97 10.25
C ALA A 129 -16.97 -11.98 9.41
N GLN A 130 -17.18 -10.68 9.62
CA GLN A 130 -16.53 -9.62 8.82
C GLN A 130 -15.24 -9.09 9.43
N SER A 131 -14.80 -9.65 10.56
CA SER A 131 -13.65 -9.14 11.33
C SER A 131 -12.37 -8.97 10.49
N VAL A 132 -12.08 -9.93 9.60
CA VAL A 132 -10.91 -9.90 8.71
C VAL A 132 -11.00 -8.75 7.68
N VAL A 133 -12.18 -8.54 7.11
CA VAL A 133 -12.45 -7.44 6.15
C VAL A 133 -12.24 -6.09 6.84
N TRP A 134 -12.82 -5.90 8.02
CA TRP A 134 -12.68 -4.64 8.77
C TRP A 134 -11.25 -4.38 9.23
N GLN A 135 -10.52 -5.41 9.64
CA GLN A 135 -9.08 -5.28 9.94
C GLN A 135 -8.28 -4.81 8.72
N ALA A 136 -8.60 -5.32 7.53
CA ALA A 136 -7.98 -4.86 6.30
C ALA A 136 -8.35 -3.43 5.95
N VAL A 137 -9.61 -3.02 6.14
CA VAL A 137 -10.01 -1.62 5.95
C VAL A 137 -9.20 -0.69 6.86
N VAL A 138 -9.03 -1.03 8.15
CA VAL A 138 -8.19 -0.23 9.07
C VAL A 138 -6.76 -0.13 8.55
N PHE A 139 -6.17 -1.25 8.14
CA PHE A 139 -4.82 -1.26 7.58
C PHE A 139 -4.69 -0.32 6.38
N TRP A 140 -5.59 -0.45 5.40
CA TRP A 140 -5.55 0.33 4.17
C TRP A 140 -5.85 1.81 4.39
N ALA A 141 -6.87 2.13 5.19
CA ALA A 141 -7.19 3.50 5.56
C ALA A 141 -5.99 4.17 6.25
N ALA A 142 -5.33 3.44 7.16
CA ALA A 142 -4.16 3.96 7.85
C ALA A 142 -2.92 4.08 6.95
N LEU A 143 -2.74 3.18 5.97
CA LEU A 143 -1.65 3.26 4.99
C LEU A 143 -1.83 4.48 4.07
N PHE A 144 -3.07 4.81 3.71
CA PHE A 144 -3.39 5.93 2.81
C PHE A 144 -3.44 7.28 3.51
N TYR A 145 -3.61 7.30 4.83
CA TYR A 145 -3.83 8.51 5.62
C TYR A 145 -2.83 9.63 5.32
N HIS A 146 -1.53 9.30 5.18
CA HIS A 146 -0.47 10.32 4.96
C HIS A 146 -0.16 10.64 3.50
N LEU A 147 -0.80 9.99 2.53
CA LEU A 147 -0.57 10.27 1.10
C LEU A 147 -0.70 11.75 0.71
N PRO A 148 -1.62 12.57 1.29
CA PRO A 148 -1.67 14.01 0.98
C PRO A 148 -0.38 14.79 1.27
N LEU A 149 0.46 14.32 2.20
CA LEU A 149 1.73 14.97 2.53
C LEU A 149 2.71 14.98 1.34
N LEU A 150 2.63 13.97 0.48
CA LEU A 150 3.52 13.84 -0.68
C LEU A 150 3.32 14.93 -1.72
N ARG A 151 2.13 15.56 -1.79
CA ARG A 151 1.85 16.67 -2.70
C ARG A 151 2.76 17.88 -2.44
N GLN A 152 3.25 18.02 -1.21
CA GLN A 152 4.13 19.13 -0.82
C GLN A 152 5.57 18.93 -1.32
N LEU A 153 5.91 17.73 -1.80
CA LEU A 153 7.23 17.40 -2.29
C LEU A 153 7.23 17.43 -3.82
N GLU A 154 8.28 18.00 -4.37
CA GLU A 154 8.62 17.85 -5.77
C GLU A 154 9.98 17.17 -5.87
N GLY A 155 10.07 16.15 -6.71
CA GLY A 155 11.30 15.45 -7.00
C GLY A 155 11.84 15.79 -8.38
N GLU A 156 13.16 15.67 -8.53
CA GLU A 156 13.86 15.86 -9.79
C GLU A 156 14.94 14.78 -9.92
N LEU A 157 15.01 14.15 -11.08
CA LEU A 157 16.04 13.18 -11.42
C LEU A 157 17.31 13.88 -11.91
N GLU A 158 18.45 13.19 -11.87
CA GLU A 158 19.77 13.70 -12.28
C GLU A 158 19.84 14.19 -13.73
N ASP A 159 18.90 13.75 -14.58
CA ASP A 159 18.76 14.18 -15.97
C ASP A 159 17.76 15.33 -16.17
N GLY A 160 17.26 15.91 -15.08
CA GLY A 160 16.33 17.05 -15.08
C GLY A 160 14.85 16.68 -15.24
N HIS A 161 14.50 15.40 -15.39
CA HIS A 161 13.09 14.99 -15.45
C HIS A 161 12.43 15.09 -14.07
N VAL A 162 11.14 15.45 -14.07
CA VAL A 162 10.34 15.52 -12.85
C VAL A 162 10.07 14.12 -12.31
N TRP A 163 10.26 13.94 -11.00
CA TRP A 163 9.87 12.76 -10.26
C TRP A 163 8.85 13.15 -9.19
N GLN A 164 7.71 12.48 -9.15
CA GLN A 164 6.69 12.74 -8.15
C GLN A 164 6.75 11.64 -7.07
N PRO A 165 7.17 11.97 -5.82
CA PRO A 165 7.17 11.01 -4.72
C PRO A 165 5.80 10.38 -4.54
N GLY A 166 5.75 9.06 -4.33
CA GLY A 166 4.52 8.29 -4.19
C GLY A 166 4.01 7.66 -5.48
N TRP A 167 4.37 8.19 -6.66
CA TRP A 167 3.85 7.68 -7.93
C TRP A 167 4.66 6.49 -8.46
N TRP A 168 5.96 6.66 -8.64
CA TRP A 168 6.87 5.62 -9.12
C TRP A 168 8.22 5.73 -8.40
N ALA A 169 8.96 4.63 -8.37
CA ALA A 169 10.31 4.64 -7.84
C ALA A 169 11.24 5.39 -8.81
N PRO A 170 12.15 6.25 -8.31
CA PRO A 170 13.11 6.93 -9.18
C PRO A 170 14.11 5.91 -9.74
N GLU A 171 14.31 5.93 -11.05
CA GLU A 171 15.25 5.02 -11.74
C GLU A 171 16.70 5.53 -11.68
N ARG A 172 16.87 6.81 -11.39
CA ARG A 172 18.16 7.51 -11.37
C ARG A 172 18.34 8.24 -10.05
N ARG A 173 19.54 8.80 -9.85
CA ARG A 173 19.74 9.65 -8.68
C ARG A 173 18.74 10.78 -8.71
N PHE A 174 18.20 11.11 -7.54
CA PHE A 174 17.08 12.03 -7.42
C PHE A 174 17.36 13.03 -6.32
N ARG A 175 16.75 14.20 -6.39
CA ARG A 175 16.64 15.17 -5.30
C ARG A 175 15.17 15.46 -5.08
N PHE A 176 14.87 16.06 -3.93
CA PHE A 176 13.52 16.49 -3.61
C PHE A 176 13.58 17.81 -2.86
N ARG A 177 12.51 18.60 -2.98
CA ARG A 177 12.32 19.87 -2.29
C ARG A 177 10.87 20.03 -1.86
N PHE A 178 10.65 20.78 -0.79
CA PHE A 178 9.31 21.21 -0.42
C PHE A 178 8.88 22.39 -1.30
N GLN A 179 7.67 22.34 -1.83
CA GLN A 179 7.08 23.41 -2.62
C GLN A 179 6.58 24.53 -1.70
N VAL A 180 6.97 25.78 -2.00
CA VAL A 180 6.63 26.97 -1.19
C VAL A 180 5.22 27.50 -1.53
N SER A 181 4.66 27.17 -2.69
CA SER A 181 3.38 27.69 -3.15
C SER A 181 2.64 26.63 -3.96
N GLN A 182 1.59 26.04 -3.40
CA GLN A 182 0.68 25.23 -4.19
C GLN A 182 -0.45 26.11 -4.71
N THR A 183 -0.62 26.14 -6.04
CA THR A 183 -1.97 26.21 -6.60
C THR A 183 -2.61 24.86 -6.29
N ILE A 184 -3.67 24.84 -5.48
CA ILE A 184 -4.38 23.61 -5.13
C ILE A 184 -4.87 23.00 -6.43
N SER A 185 -4.20 21.97 -6.93
CA SER A 185 -4.69 21.23 -8.09
C SER A 185 -5.97 20.52 -7.68
N PRO A 186 -7.08 20.69 -8.41
CA PRO A 186 -8.34 20.02 -8.11
C PRO A 186 -8.28 18.50 -8.36
N ALA A 187 -7.16 17.99 -8.90
CA ALA A 187 -7.00 16.58 -9.18
C ALA A 187 -6.91 15.75 -7.87
N PRO A 188 -7.63 14.62 -7.79
CA PRO A 188 -7.66 13.74 -6.61
C PRO A 188 -6.40 12.86 -6.55
N LEU A 189 -5.26 13.51 -6.36
CA LEU A 189 -3.93 12.90 -6.40
C LEU A 189 -3.79 11.73 -5.42
N GLU A 190 -4.38 11.85 -4.24
CA GLU A 190 -4.30 10.82 -3.19
C GLU A 190 -5.08 9.58 -3.58
N ALA A 191 -6.26 9.74 -4.19
CA ALA A 191 -7.04 8.63 -4.71
C ALA A 191 -6.27 7.89 -5.80
N MET A 192 -5.56 8.61 -6.69
CA MET A 192 -4.72 7.99 -7.73
C MET A 192 -3.54 7.22 -7.13
N MET A 193 -2.87 7.79 -6.12
CA MET A 193 -1.78 7.09 -5.42
C MET A 193 -2.29 5.85 -4.68
N ALA A 194 -3.42 5.97 -3.97
CA ALA A 194 -4.07 4.85 -3.28
C ALA A 194 -4.47 3.73 -4.24
N ALA A 195 -5.09 4.08 -5.38
CA ALA A 195 -5.50 3.11 -6.39
C ALA A 195 -4.31 2.35 -6.99
N ARG A 196 -3.13 2.98 -7.12
CA ARG A 196 -1.91 2.28 -7.56
C ARG A 196 -1.39 1.28 -6.55
N LEU A 197 -1.59 1.53 -5.26
CA LEU A 197 -1.11 0.67 -4.18
C LEU A 197 -2.03 -0.51 -3.91
N LEU A 198 -3.31 -0.39 -4.25
CA LEU A 198 -4.35 -1.35 -3.91
C LEU A 198 -4.38 -2.50 -4.94
N PRO A 199 -4.08 -3.76 -4.56
CA PRO A 199 -4.19 -4.89 -5.47
C PRO A 199 -5.63 -5.11 -5.93
N GLU A 200 -5.82 -5.59 -7.16
CA GLU A 200 -7.14 -5.88 -7.73
C GLU A 200 -7.93 -6.87 -6.88
N GLU A 201 -7.26 -7.88 -6.33
CA GLU A 201 -7.90 -8.88 -5.47
C GLU A 201 -8.44 -8.26 -4.18
N VAL A 202 -7.73 -7.26 -3.64
CA VAL A 202 -8.18 -6.52 -2.46
C VAL A 202 -9.38 -5.65 -2.80
N VAL A 203 -9.40 -5.00 -3.96
CA VAL A 203 -10.57 -4.25 -4.44
C VAL A 203 -11.79 -5.17 -4.52
N SER A 204 -11.65 -6.29 -5.23
CA SER A 204 -12.72 -7.28 -5.38
C SER A 204 -13.20 -7.78 -4.02
N TRP A 205 -12.28 -8.16 -3.14
CA TRP A 205 -12.60 -8.66 -1.81
C TRP A 205 -13.31 -7.64 -0.91
N LEU A 206 -12.79 -6.42 -0.79
CA LEU A 206 -13.38 -5.39 0.06
C LEU A 206 -14.73 -4.91 -0.50
N SER A 207 -14.93 -4.94 -1.81
CA SER A 207 -16.18 -4.54 -2.46
C SER A 207 -17.37 -5.46 -2.13
N LEU A 208 -17.12 -6.70 -1.67
CA LEU A 208 -18.17 -7.61 -1.20
C LEU A 208 -18.91 -7.09 0.03
N VAL A 209 -18.28 -6.21 0.81
CA VAL A 209 -18.90 -5.54 1.96
C VAL A 209 -18.99 -4.04 1.63
N PRO A 210 -20.12 -3.57 1.08
CA PRO A 210 -20.24 -2.20 0.57
C PRO A 210 -19.87 -1.13 1.60
N GLU A 211 -20.21 -1.35 2.86
CA GLU A 211 -19.89 -0.41 3.94
C GLU A 211 -18.38 -0.33 4.23
N ALA A 212 -17.68 -1.47 4.19
CA ALA A 212 -16.24 -1.55 4.33
C ALA A 212 -15.54 -0.85 3.15
N TRP A 213 -16.02 -1.07 1.94
CA TRP A 213 -15.53 -0.40 0.74
C TRP A 213 -15.75 1.12 0.76
N ARG A 214 -16.94 1.58 1.18
CA ARG A 214 -17.25 3.02 1.34
C ARG A 214 -16.38 3.67 2.41
N CYS A 215 -16.13 2.96 3.52
CA CYS A 215 -15.25 3.42 4.59
C CYS A 215 -13.82 3.70 4.09
N LEU A 216 -13.32 2.92 3.12
CA LEU A 216 -12.02 3.13 2.50
C LEU A 216 -12.01 4.22 1.40
N THR A 217 -13.06 4.27 0.57
CA THR A 217 -13.07 5.09 -0.65
C THR A 217 -13.56 6.52 -0.46
N LEU A 218 -14.51 6.77 0.44
CA LEU A 218 -15.03 8.12 0.68
C LEU A 218 -13.95 9.12 1.13
N PRO A 219 -13.06 8.76 2.09
CA PRO A 219 -11.96 9.65 2.49
C PRO A 219 -11.00 10.00 1.36
N LEU A 220 -10.77 9.10 0.41
CA LEU A 220 -9.93 9.37 -0.77
C LEU A 220 -10.54 10.42 -1.70
N GLY A 221 -11.87 10.56 -1.69
CA GLY A 221 -12.60 11.61 -2.40
C GLY A 221 -12.83 12.88 -1.56
N GLY A 222 -12.22 13.01 -0.39
CA GLY A 222 -12.39 14.16 0.50
C GLY A 222 -13.68 14.17 1.33
N HIS A 223 -14.42 13.06 1.36
CA HIS A 223 -15.64 12.90 2.15
C HIS A 223 -15.31 12.23 3.50
N PRO A 224 -16.08 12.47 4.58
CA PRO A 224 -15.88 11.76 5.84
C PRO A 224 -16.07 10.24 5.66
N SER A 225 -15.46 9.44 6.55
CA SER A 225 -15.63 7.99 6.47
C SER A 225 -17.08 7.60 6.70
N ALA A 226 -17.53 6.54 6.02
CA ALA A 226 -18.87 5.98 6.20
C ALA A 226 -19.13 5.55 7.66
N VAL A 227 -18.06 5.17 8.38
CA VAL A 227 -18.10 4.72 9.76
C VAL A 227 -17.36 5.73 10.66
N PRO A 228 -18.06 6.52 11.49
CA PRO A 228 -17.44 7.56 12.35
C PRO A 228 -16.40 7.00 13.34
N LEU A 229 -16.54 5.72 13.72
CA LEU A 229 -15.58 5.03 14.56
C LEU A 229 -14.21 4.90 13.87
N MET A 230 -14.17 4.77 12.54
CA MET A 230 -12.91 4.75 11.78
C MET A 230 -12.18 6.08 11.91
N ASP A 231 -12.88 7.20 11.71
CA ASP A 231 -12.29 8.54 11.84
C ASP A 231 -11.78 8.79 13.26
N SER A 232 -12.55 8.40 14.27
CA SER A 232 -12.15 8.50 15.69
C SER A 232 -10.90 7.67 15.99
N LEU A 233 -10.82 6.45 15.44
CA LEU A 233 -9.69 5.54 15.59
C LEU A 233 -8.42 6.10 14.93
N LEU A 234 -8.53 6.64 13.72
CA LEU A 234 -7.41 7.25 13.01
C LEU A 234 -6.96 8.54 13.71
N GLN A 235 -7.89 9.32 14.27
CA GLN A 235 -7.56 10.51 15.06
C GLN A 235 -6.84 10.18 16.39
N GLU A 236 -7.24 9.10 17.06
CA GLU A 236 -6.52 8.55 18.22
C GLU A 236 -5.09 8.13 17.81
N ALA A 237 -4.94 7.46 16.67
CA ALA A 237 -3.63 7.09 16.13
C ALA A 237 -2.76 8.32 15.83
N THR A 238 -3.35 9.40 15.28
CA THR A 238 -2.68 10.69 15.01
C THR A 238 -2.10 11.27 16.29
N THR A 239 -2.88 11.25 17.37
CA THR A 239 -2.46 11.75 18.68
C THR A 239 -1.32 10.93 19.27
N ARG A 240 -1.40 9.60 19.19
CA ARG A 240 -0.36 8.70 19.75
C ARG A 240 0.96 8.76 19.01
N VAL A 241 0.92 8.91 17.68
CA VAL A 241 2.12 8.98 16.84
C VAL A 241 2.61 10.42 16.68
N GLN A 242 1.88 11.43 17.16
CA GLN A 242 2.20 12.84 16.92
C GLN A 242 2.32 13.12 15.41
N SER A 243 1.34 12.62 14.66
CA SER A 243 1.25 12.82 13.22
C SER A 243 1.00 14.30 12.90
N PRO A 244 1.59 14.85 11.82
CA PRO A 244 1.26 16.19 11.36
C PRO A 244 -0.23 16.32 11.02
N LEU A 245 -0.77 17.53 11.21
CA LEU A 245 -2.14 17.85 10.81
C LEU A 245 -2.24 17.88 9.28
N LEU A 246 -3.16 17.09 8.73
CA LEU A 246 -3.57 17.20 7.34
C LEU A 246 -4.57 18.37 7.27
N LYS A 247 -4.21 19.46 6.57
CA LYS A 247 -5.16 20.56 6.34
C LYS A 247 -6.32 20.01 5.50
N PRO A 248 -7.58 20.14 5.95
CA PRO A 248 -8.73 19.74 5.13
C PRO A 248 -8.71 20.54 3.83
N VAL A 249 -8.85 19.85 2.69
CA VAL A 249 -9.22 20.49 1.43
C VAL A 249 -10.69 20.89 1.60
N VAL A 250 -10.92 22.12 2.05
CA VAL A 250 -12.24 22.72 2.00
C VAL A 250 -12.53 23.00 0.52
N SER A 251 -13.35 22.16 -0.10
CA SER A 251 -14.04 22.54 -1.34
C SER A 251 -14.98 23.71 -1.02
N PRO A 252 -14.89 24.86 -1.71
CA PRO A 252 -15.93 25.86 -1.61
C PRO A 252 -17.18 25.35 -2.34
N GLU A 253 -18.35 25.70 -1.82
CA GLU A 253 -19.70 25.51 -2.37
C GLU A 253 -20.42 24.16 -2.10
N ALA A 254 -21.06 24.13 -0.93
CA ALA A 254 -22.52 23.91 -0.88
C ALA A 254 -23.08 24.67 0.33
N GLN A 255 -23.04 26.00 0.31
CA GLN A 255 -23.91 26.81 1.16
C GLN A 255 -25.31 26.77 0.55
N VAL A 256 -26.07 25.72 0.84
CA VAL A 256 -27.54 25.80 0.72
C VAL A 256 -28.00 26.61 1.91
N VAL A 257 -28.37 27.86 1.64
CA VAL A 257 -28.98 28.79 2.58
C VAL A 257 -30.32 28.19 3.02
N THR A 258 -30.36 27.57 4.21
CA THR A 258 -31.63 27.29 4.89
C THR A 258 -32.08 28.55 5.62
N ALA A 259 -32.94 29.34 4.97
CA ALA A 259 -33.77 30.32 5.65
C ALA A 259 -35.06 29.62 6.13
N ALA A 260 -35.21 29.53 7.45
CA ALA A 260 -36.39 28.98 8.10
C ALA A 260 -37.61 29.90 7.88
N ALA A 261 -38.75 29.31 7.53
CA ALA A 261 -40.06 29.88 7.81
C ALA A 261 -40.93 28.77 8.43
N VAL A 262 -41.31 29.01 9.68
CA VAL A 262 -42.17 28.18 10.51
C VAL A 262 -43.62 28.32 10.04
N VAL A 263 -44.28 27.20 9.71
CA VAL A 263 -45.74 27.07 9.80
C VAL A 263 -46.06 25.66 10.30
N SER A 264 -46.72 25.60 11.46
CA SER A 264 -47.26 24.40 12.07
C SER A 264 -48.47 23.87 11.29
N THR A 265 -48.55 22.54 11.12
CA THR A 265 -49.80 21.76 11.10
C THR A 265 -49.44 20.26 11.20
N GLU A 266 -49.85 19.61 12.30
CA GLU A 266 -50.24 18.19 12.35
C GLU A 266 -51.76 18.09 12.02
N PRO A 267 -52.38 16.91 11.82
CA PRO A 267 -51.86 15.53 11.80
C PRO A 267 -52.35 14.70 10.58
N ASP A 268 -51.79 13.50 10.35
CA ASP A 268 -52.56 12.24 10.38
C ASP A 268 -51.74 11.01 9.93
N GLU A 269 -52.14 9.92 10.55
CA GLU A 269 -51.70 8.53 10.56
C GLU A 269 -51.63 7.86 9.16
N VAL A 270 -50.62 6.99 8.94
CA VAL A 270 -50.75 5.63 8.33
C VAL A 270 -49.37 4.97 8.27
N SER A 271 -49.23 3.85 8.99
CA SER A 271 -48.09 2.91 8.91
C SER A 271 -48.12 2.08 7.62
N PRO A 272 -46.97 1.83 6.96
CA PRO A 272 -46.80 0.67 6.11
C PRO A 272 -46.16 -0.51 6.89
N PRO A 273 -46.41 -1.77 6.49
CA PRO A 273 -45.95 -2.95 7.22
C PRO A 273 -44.45 -3.21 7.04
N PRO A 274 -43.80 -3.96 7.96
CA PRO A 274 -42.39 -4.29 7.86
C PRO A 274 -42.19 -5.40 6.81
N VAL A 275 -41.43 -5.10 5.77
CA VAL A 275 -40.84 -6.13 4.89
C VAL A 275 -39.64 -6.71 5.63
N PRO A 276 -39.51 -8.04 5.80
CA PRO A 276 -38.31 -8.62 6.37
C PRO A 276 -37.14 -8.37 5.41
N ALA A 277 -36.19 -7.54 5.83
CA ALA A 277 -34.92 -7.39 5.15
C ALA A 277 -34.19 -8.75 5.22
N ALA A 278 -34.12 -9.44 4.09
CA ALA A 278 -33.21 -10.55 3.92
C ALA A 278 -31.79 -10.04 4.15
N VAL A 279 -31.11 -10.63 5.13
CA VAL A 279 -29.70 -10.39 5.42
C VAL A 279 -28.89 -10.80 4.17
N PRO A 280 -28.00 -9.96 3.62
CA PRO A 280 -27.14 -10.39 2.53
C PRO A 280 -26.21 -11.49 3.03
N GLN A 281 -26.13 -12.61 2.30
CA GLN A 281 -25.27 -13.77 2.61
C GLN A 281 -23.75 -13.51 2.49
N GLY A 282 -23.30 -12.25 2.43
CA GLY A 282 -21.92 -11.86 2.08
C GLY A 282 -20.80 -12.33 3.03
N CYS A 283 -21.13 -12.92 4.19
CA CYS A 283 -20.13 -13.55 5.06
C CYS A 283 -19.42 -14.73 4.36
N ASP A 284 -20.20 -15.63 3.76
CA ASP A 284 -19.68 -16.83 3.13
C ASP A 284 -18.81 -16.47 1.91
N ASP A 285 -19.23 -15.44 1.17
CA ASP A 285 -18.53 -14.95 -0.01
C ASP A 285 -17.13 -14.40 0.32
N THR A 286 -16.97 -13.69 1.46
CA THR A 286 -15.67 -13.10 1.84
C THR A 286 -14.63 -14.16 2.22
N GLN A 287 -15.02 -15.19 2.98
CA GLN A 287 -14.13 -16.29 3.35
C GLN A 287 -13.84 -17.18 2.14
N THR A 288 -14.84 -17.38 1.28
CA THR A 288 -14.70 -18.12 0.02
C THR A 288 -13.69 -17.43 -0.90
N LEU A 289 -13.78 -16.11 -1.10
CA LEU A 289 -12.79 -15.37 -1.91
C LEU A 289 -11.38 -15.43 -1.32
N LEU A 290 -11.24 -15.24 0.00
CA LEU A 290 -9.93 -15.37 0.65
C LEU A 290 -9.33 -16.77 0.46
N SER A 291 -10.16 -17.81 0.48
CA SER A 291 -9.72 -19.19 0.25
C SER A 291 -9.34 -19.42 -1.22
N LEU A 292 -10.07 -18.84 -2.16
CA LEU A 292 -9.73 -18.88 -3.60
C LEU A 292 -8.41 -18.17 -3.91
N PHE A 293 -8.14 -17.02 -3.27
CA PHE A 293 -6.87 -16.33 -3.45
C PHE A 293 -5.69 -17.11 -2.87
N GLN A 294 -5.93 -17.95 -1.85
CA GLN A 294 -4.91 -18.85 -1.31
C GLN A 294 -4.67 -20.06 -2.21
N SER A 295 -5.73 -20.73 -2.69
CA SER A 295 -5.59 -21.95 -3.50
C SER A 295 -4.90 -21.70 -4.85
N ASN A 296 -5.16 -20.55 -5.47
CA ASN A 296 -4.46 -20.14 -6.70
C ASN A 296 -2.95 -19.97 -6.52
N ASN A 297 -2.45 -19.85 -5.28
CA ASN A 297 -1.03 -19.73 -4.97
C ASN A 297 -0.34 -21.10 -4.83
N ASP A 298 -1.06 -22.12 -4.37
CA ASP A 298 -0.52 -23.48 -4.22
C ASP A 298 -0.39 -24.22 -5.56
N ILE A 299 -0.99 -23.70 -6.63
CA ILE A 299 -0.78 -24.15 -8.01
C ILE A 299 0.52 -23.51 -8.56
N SER A 300 1.64 -23.78 -7.90
CA SER A 300 2.98 -23.59 -8.45
C SER A 300 3.51 -24.98 -8.84
N LEU A 301 3.41 -25.33 -10.13
CA LEU A 301 3.89 -26.60 -10.69
C LEU A 301 5.36 -26.88 -10.28
N PRO A 302 5.69 -28.08 -9.75
CA PRO A 302 7.08 -28.49 -9.68
C PRO A 302 7.55 -28.83 -11.10
N ILE A 303 8.59 -28.15 -11.57
CA ILE A 303 9.38 -28.62 -12.70
C ILE A 303 10.18 -29.84 -12.20
N ASP A 304 9.67 -31.02 -12.47
CA ASP A 304 10.39 -32.27 -12.29
C ASP A 304 11.55 -32.33 -13.29
N ALA A 305 12.73 -31.91 -12.83
CA ALA A 305 13.99 -32.18 -13.50
C ALA A 305 14.61 -33.45 -12.91
N ASN A 306 14.11 -34.64 -13.30
CA ASN A 306 14.93 -35.84 -13.33
C ASN A 306 14.31 -36.95 -14.20
N GLY A 307 15.02 -37.36 -15.25
CA GLY A 307 14.54 -38.35 -16.21
C GLY A 307 15.65 -38.83 -17.15
N ASN A 308 16.59 -39.57 -16.55
CA ASN A 308 17.65 -40.42 -17.07
C ASN A 308 17.86 -40.64 -18.59
N ASP A 309 19.15 -40.60 -18.91
CA ASP A 309 19.88 -41.25 -19.99
C ASP A 309 19.46 -42.73 -20.21
N SER A 310 19.25 -43.11 -21.48
CA SER A 310 19.54 -44.46 -21.97
C SER A 310 19.91 -44.43 -23.46
N ALA A 311 21.17 -44.77 -23.72
CA ALA A 311 21.79 -44.91 -25.03
C ALA A 311 21.19 -46.06 -25.85
N VAL A 312 21.29 -45.99 -27.20
CA VAL A 312 21.77 -47.07 -28.10
C VAL A 312 21.97 -46.54 -29.54
N LYS A 313 23.25 -46.38 -29.91
CA LYS A 313 23.96 -47.03 -31.05
C LYS A 313 23.67 -46.67 -32.53
N SER A 314 24.64 -45.92 -33.07
CA SER A 314 25.38 -46.12 -34.34
C SER A 314 24.66 -46.07 -35.70
N ARG A 315 25.13 -45.19 -36.59
CA ARG A 315 26.04 -45.58 -37.71
C ARG A 315 26.50 -44.35 -38.49
N ASN A 316 27.81 -44.12 -38.50
CA ASN A 316 28.48 -43.37 -39.56
C ASN A 316 28.52 -44.22 -40.84
N ARG A 317 28.27 -43.60 -42.00
CA ARG A 317 28.91 -44.01 -43.25
C ARG A 317 29.13 -42.82 -44.19
N THR A 318 30.38 -42.75 -44.60
CA THR A 318 31.10 -41.83 -45.48
C THR A 318 30.67 -41.86 -46.96
N ASP A 319 30.67 -40.65 -47.55
CA ASP A 319 31.38 -40.26 -48.78
C ASP A 319 30.86 -40.68 -50.18
N ARG A 320 30.58 -39.68 -51.03
CA ARG A 320 31.00 -39.59 -52.45
C ARG A 320 30.54 -38.27 -53.13
N LYS A 321 31.52 -37.45 -53.54
CA LYS A 321 31.49 -36.46 -54.65
C LYS A 321 31.46 -37.19 -56.03
N PRO A 322 31.48 -36.52 -57.21
CA PRO A 322 31.11 -35.14 -57.62
C PRO A 322 30.31 -35.12 -58.96
N LYS A 323 29.88 -33.93 -59.46
CA LYS A 323 30.10 -33.47 -60.85
C LYS A 323 29.55 -32.07 -61.13
N ASN A 324 30.39 -31.26 -61.77
CA ASN A 324 30.12 -29.96 -62.35
C ASN A 324 29.24 -30.09 -63.61
N VAL A 325 28.39 -29.07 -63.87
CA VAL A 325 28.20 -28.50 -65.21
C VAL A 325 28.08 -26.98 -65.05
N ALA A 326 28.79 -26.27 -65.92
CA ALA A 326 28.94 -24.83 -65.99
C ALA A 326 28.26 -24.26 -67.27
N LEU A 327 28.31 -22.92 -67.39
CA LEU A 327 27.98 -22.07 -68.56
C LEU A 327 26.47 -21.89 -68.81
N THR A 328 25.91 -20.73 -69.17
CA THR A 328 26.37 -19.40 -69.66
C THR A 328 25.13 -18.51 -69.57
N GLY A 329 25.16 -17.27 -69.10
CA GLY A 329 25.62 -16.12 -69.88
C GLY A 329 24.45 -15.42 -70.57
N SER A 330 24.08 -14.21 -70.13
CA SER A 330 23.96 -13.00 -70.97
C SER A 330 23.32 -11.82 -70.22
N LYS A 331 24.01 -10.68 -70.35
CA LYS A 331 23.61 -9.32 -69.97
C LYS A 331 22.44 -8.83 -70.83
N SER A 332 21.64 -7.91 -70.29
CA SER A 332 21.18 -6.65 -70.92
C SER A 332 20.20 -5.97 -69.95
N SER A 333 20.59 -4.90 -69.25
CA SER A 333 20.55 -3.49 -69.65
C SER A 333 19.18 -2.83 -69.42
N SER A 334 19.23 -1.81 -68.54
CA SER A 334 18.54 -0.51 -68.60
C SER A 334 17.01 -0.47 -68.76
N TYR A 335 16.30 0.09 -67.79
CA TYR A 335 16.06 1.53 -67.63
C TYR A 335 15.64 1.82 -66.19
#